data_AF-A0A450TAQ2-F1
#
_entry.id   AF-A0A450TAQ2-F1
#
_cell.length_a   1.000
_cell.length_b   1.000
_cell.length_c   1.000
_cell.angle_alpha   90.00
_cell.angle_beta   90.00
_cell.angle_gamma   90.00
#
_symmetry.space_group_name_H-M   'P 1'
#
loop_
_entity.id
_entity.type
_entity.pdbx_description
1 polymer ?
#
loop_
_entity_poly.entity_id
_entity_poly.type
_entity_poly.pdbx_seq_one_letter_code
_entity_poly.pdbx_strand_id
1 'polypeptide(L)' 'MDPWWNPAVEDQASDRAHRIGQQRPVTIYRLVTKDTIEEKIVELHRHKRDLADDLLEGGEMSGKMSARELLRLIREEG' A
#
# COMPACT_ATOMS: atom_id res chain seq x y z
N MET A 1 3.96 16.43 -9.26
CA MET A 1 4.84 16.12 -8.13
C MET A 1 4.12 15.06 -7.34
N ASP A 2 4.59 13.81 -7.40
CA ASP A 2 3.92 12.72 -6.72
C ASP A 2 4.08 12.87 -5.20
N PRO A 3 3.04 12.56 -4.42
CA PRO A 3 3.14 12.63 -2.98
C PRO A 3 4.20 11.66 -2.47
N TRP A 4 4.97 12.07 -1.48
CA TRP A 4 6.00 11.21 -0.85
C TRP A 4 5.40 9.96 -0.19
N TRP A 5 4.10 9.99 0.16
CA TRP A 5 3.37 8.85 0.69
C TRP A 5 2.99 7.81 -0.37
N ASN A 6 3.21 8.09 -1.66
CA ASN A 6 2.97 7.13 -2.71
C ASN A 6 3.89 5.91 -2.51
N PRO A 7 3.35 4.69 -2.32
CA PRO A 7 4.16 3.49 -2.08
C PRO A 7 5.25 3.29 -3.13
N ALA A 8 4.98 3.58 -4.40
CA ALA A 8 5.96 3.42 -5.47
C ALA A 8 7.17 4.36 -5.33
N VAL A 9 6.98 5.54 -4.74
CA VAL A 9 8.07 6.49 -4.46
C VAL A 9 8.88 6.02 -3.25
N GLU A 10 8.21 5.47 -2.24
CA GLU A 10 8.85 4.87 -1.05
C GLU A 10 9.69 3.63 -1.44
N ASP A 11 9.14 2.75 -2.28
CA ASP A 11 9.82 1.56 -2.79
C ASP A 11 11.06 1.96 -3.61
N GLN A 12 10.93 2.92 -4.53
CA GLN A 12 12.06 3.42 -5.31
C GLN A 12 13.15 4.04 -4.42
N ALA A 13 12.77 4.74 -3.35
CA ALA A 13 13.73 5.30 -2.40
C ALA A 13 14.45 4.19 -1.60
N SER A 14 13.70 3.15 -1.22
CA SER A 14 14.19 1.98 -0.49
C SER A 14 15.18 1.15 -1.30
N ASP A 15 14.91 0.93 -2.59
CA ASP A 15 15.76 0.20 -3.53
C ASP A 15 17.17 0.81 -3.68
N ARG A 16 17.33 2.12 -3.40
CA ARG A 16 18.65 2.77 -3.42
C ARG A 16 19.58 2.19 -2.36
N ALA A 17 19.03 1.83 -1.19
CA ALA A 17 19.76 1.22 -0.09
C ALA A 17 19.70 -0.31 -0.13
N HIS A 18 18.54 -0.88 -0.47
CA HIS A 18 18.35 -2.31 -0.66
C HIS A 18 18.81 -2.74 -2.06
N ARG A 19 20.12 -2.95 -2.22
CA ARG A 19 20.73 -3.32 -3.51
C ARG A 19 21.71 -4.48 -3.39
N ILE A 20 21.95 -5.16 -4.52
CA ILE A 20 22.95 -6.24 -4.62
C ILE A 20 24.31 -5.75 -4.13
N GLY A 21 24.92 -6.52 -3.23
CA GLY A 21 26.20 -6.18 -2.58
C GLY A 21 26.06 -5.49 -1.22
N GLN A 22 24.84 -5.17 -0.79
CA GLN A 22 24.59 -4.76 0.60
C GLN A 22 24.75 -5.97 1.53
N GLN A 23 25.63 -5.85 2.53
CA GLN A 23 25.96 -6.93 3.48
C GLN A 23 25.28 -6.76 4.84
N ARG A 24 24.70 -5.59 5.10
CA ARG A 24 24.05 -5.27 6.36
C ARG A 24 22.54 -5.13 6.18
N PRO A 25 21.73 -5.54 7.17
CA PRO A 25 20.29 -5.31 7.13
C PRO A 25 19.97 -3.84 6.90
N VAL A 26 19.07 -3.57 5.96
CA VAL A 26 18.55 -2.21 5.69
C VAL A 26 17.28 -2.04 6.52
N THR A 27 17.27 -1.04 7.39
CA THR A 27 16.08 -0.67 8.17
C THR A 27 15.54 0.65 7.65
N ILE A 28 14.26 0.65 7.26
CA ILE A 28 13.57 1.84 6.79
C ILE A 28 12.69 2.35 7.93
N TYR A 29 12.89 3.62 8.30
CA TYR A 29 12.07 4.30 9.29
C TYR A 29 11.15 5.26 8.57
N ARG A 30 9.84 5.03 8.70
CA ARG A 30 8.82 5.99 8.25
C ARG A 30 8.37 6.81 9.44
N LEU A 31 8.68 8.10 9.41
CA LEU A 31 8.21 9.05 10.41
C LEU A 31 6.79 9.48 10.05
N VAL A 32 5.88 9.42 11.01
CA VAL A 32 4.48 9.79 10.84
C VAL A 32 4.08 10.70 11.99
N THR A 33 3.49 11.85 11.68
CA THR A 33 3.02 12.78 12.69
C THR A 33 1.65 12.37 13.21
N LYS A 34 1.55 12.13 14.53
CA LYS A 34 0.28 11.79 15.20
C LYS A 34 -0.75 12.90 15.07
N ASP A 35 -2.03 12.52 15.03
CA ASP A 35 -3.17 13.44 14.96
C ASP A 35 -3.17 14.32 13.70
N THR A 36 -2.49 13.88 12.63
CA THR A 36 -2.43 14.60 11.36
C THR A 36 -3.02 13.77 10.22
N ILE A 37 -3.10 14.41 9.05
CA ILE A 37 -3.50 13.75 7.82
C ILE A 37 -2.55 12.61 7.42
N GLU A 38 -1.27 12.64 7.85
CA GLU A 38 -0.28 11.61 7.54
C GLU A 38 -0.67 10.25 8.13
N GLU A 39 -1.17 10.25 9.38
CA GLU A 39 -1.65 9.05 10.06
C GLU A 39 -2.84 8.43 9.33
N LYS A 40 -3.82 9.25 8.94
CA LYS A 40 -5.00 8.80 8.17
C LYS A 40 -4.62 8.22 6.82
N ILE A 41 -3.64 8.81 6.13
CA ILE A 41 -3.16 8.31 4.84
C ILE A 41 -2.49 6.95 5.02
N VAL A 42 -1.67 6.78 6.07
CA VAL A 42 -1.01 5.50 6.37
C VAL A 42 -2.03 4.40 6.69
N GLU A 43 -3.06 4.71 7.48
CA GLU A 43 -4.15 3.77 7.78
C GLU A 43 -4.94 3.39 6.52
N LEU A 44 -5.27 4.36 5.66
CA LEU A 44 -5.96 4.11 4.40
C LEU A 44 -5.15 3.19 3.48
N HIS A 45 -3.84 3.42 3.37
CA HIS A 45 -2.96 2.56 2.58
C HIS A 45 -2.90 1.13 3.12
N ARG A 46 -2.90 0.96 4.44
CA ARG A 46 -2.95 -0.36 5.07
C ARG A 46 -4.25 -1.07 4.74
N HIS A 47 -5.40 -0.42 4.96
CA HIS A 47 -6.71 -0.99 4.66
C HIS A 47 -6.86 -1.39 3.18
N LYS A 48 -6.34 -0.55 2.27
CA LYS A 48 -6.35 -0.84 0.84
C LYS A 48 -5.47 -2.05 0.47
N ARG A 49 -4.34 -2.24 1.15
CA ARG A 49 -3.47 -3.40 0.94
C ARG A 49 -4.13 -4.66 1.47
N ASP A 50 -4.66 -4.62 2.69
CA ASP A 50 -5.35 -5.75 3.30
C ASP A 50 -6.53 -6.21 2.42
N LEU A 51 -7.33 -5.28 1.89
CA LEU A 51 -8.40 -5.60 0.94
C LEU A 51 -7.89 -6.23 -0.37
N ALA A 52 -6.73 -5.78 -0.86
CA ALA A 52 -6.12 -6.34 -2.07
C ALA A 52 -5.57 -7.75 -1.81
N ASP A 53 -4.97 -7.99 -0.64
CA ASP A 53 -4.46 -9.29 -0.23
C ASP A 53 -5.61 -10.28 -0.01
N ASP A 54 -6.69 -9.88 0.66
CA ASP A 54 -7.93 -10.67 0.83
C ASP A 54 -8.54 -11.06 -0.53
N LEU A 55 -8.53 -10.13 -1.49
CA LEU A 55 -9.02 -10.39 -2.85
C LEU A 55 -8.15 -11.39 -3.62
N LEU A 56 -6.84 -11.40 -3.36
CA LEU A 56 -5.87 -12.29 -4.00
C LEU A 56 -5.82 -13.68 -3.36
N GLU A 57 -6.02 -13.78 -2.04
CA GLU A 57 -6.14 -15.07 -1.33
C GLU A 57 -7.41 -15.84 -1.71
N GLY A 58 -8.47 -15.17 -2.18
CA GLY A 58 -9.69 -15.77 -2.75
C GLY A 58 -9.52 -16.40 -4.15
N GLY A 59 -8.36 -17.03 -4.42
CA GLY A 59 -7.81 -17.40 -5.72
C GLY A 59 -8.63 -18.28 -6.69
N GLU A 60 -9.87 -18.69 -6.35
CA GLU A 60 -10.78 -19.32 -7.33
C GLU A 60 -11.89 -18.39 -7.84
N MET A 61 -12.16 -17.27 -7.15
CA MET A 61 -13.20 -16.28 -7.52
C MET A 61 -12.64 -15.00 -8.17
N SER A 62 -11.32 -14.81 -8.13
CA SER A 62 -10.66 -13.58 -8.60
C SER A 62 -10.72 -13.38 -10.12
N GLY A 63 -10.88 -14.46 -10.91
CA GLY A 63 -10.96 -14.38 -12.37
C GLY A 63 -12.22 -13.71 -12.95
N LYS A 64 -13.21 -13.33 -12.12
CA LYS A 64 -14.51 -12.83 -12.58
C LYS A 64 -14.96 -11.48 -12.01
N MET A 65 -14.26 -10.89 -11.04
CA MET A 65 -14.71 -9.61 -10.49
C MET A 65 -14.21 -8.45 -11.34
N SER A 66 -15.14 -7.81 -12.05
CA SER A 66 -14.81 -6.67 -12.91
C SER A 66 -14.43 -5.46 -12.07
N ALA A 67 -13.59 -4.56 -12.61
CA ALA A 67 -13.21 -3.31 -11.94
C ALA A 67 -14.42 -2.46 -11.45
N ARG A 68 -15.60 -2.64 -12.05
CA ARG A 68 -16.85 -2.00 -11.60
C ARG A 68 -17.37 -2.54 -10.26
N GLU A 69 -17.12 -3.81 -9.99
CA GLU A 69 -17.57 -4.50 -8.79
C GLU A 69 -16.70 -4.13 -7.58
N LEU A 70 -15.38 -3.98 -7.81
CA LEU A 70 -14.45 -3.39 -6.84
C LEU A 70 -14.80 -1.94 -6.50
N LEU A 71 -15.15 -1.13 -7.50
CA LEU A 71 -15.60 0.25 -7.30
C LEU A 71 -16.92 0.35 -6.52
N ARG A 72 -17.76 -0.69 -6.58
CA ARG A 72 -19.03 -0.76 -5.86
C ARG A 72 -18.80 -1.06 -4.38
N LEU A 73 -17.92 -2.01 -4.05
CA LEU A 73 -17.55 -2.34 -2.67
C LEU A 73 -16.96 -1.13 -1.93
N ILE A 74 -16.12 -0.35 -2.61
CA ILE A 74 -15.52 0.87 -2.04
C ILE A 74 -16.56 1.99 -1.80
N ARG A 75 -17.72 1.95 -2.48
CA ARG A 75 -18.78 2.96 -2.38
C ARG A 75 -19.94 2.60 -1.45
N GLU A 76 -20.11 1.33 -1.08
CA GLU A 76 -21.22 0.88 -0.23
C GLU A 76 -20.91 0.99 1.29
N GLU A 77 -19.68 1.33 1.70
CA GLU A 77 -19.38 1.77 3.07
C GLU A 77 -19.53 3.30 3.24
N GLY A 78 -20.73 3.81 2.95
CA GLY A 78 -21.11 5.21 3.14
C GLY A 78 -22.44 5.36 3.87
#